data_AF-A0A3D3Z6I8-F1
#
_entry.id   AF-A0A3D3Z6I8-F1
#
_cell.length_a   1.000
_cell.length_b   1.000
_cell.length_c   1.000
_cell.angle_alpha   90.00
_cell.angle_beta   90.00
_cell.angle_gamma   90.00
#
_symmetry.space_group_name_H-M   'P 1'
#
loop_
_entity.id
_entity.type
_entity.pdbx_description
1 polymer ?
#
loop_
_entity_poly.entity_id
_entity_poly.type
_entity_poly.pdbx_seq_one_letter_code
_entity_poly.pdbx_strand_id
1 'polypeptide(L)'
;MKRRTFFASFAALLVAGTAFAQTPVPTVEPVPATPVVAPAPKVFLTTSMGEIEITLDPVGAPKTSAHMLKMFQTKHFIGASFFRIEPGFIIQIGDLDAQFKGRYPPLSPVELETATNQHFKGAVALARGDATNSGHSSFYFDLADNPSLNADPKAPPNTTGYAVFGRVTAGWEVVEAMAKVERAPIGGPFPGKAPVVPIVVTAIRTDPPPPKPKPPAKAAPKAKKKR
;
A
#
# COMPACT_ATOMS: atom_id res chain seq x y z
N MET A 1 -37.75 70.10 67.47
CA MET A 1 -39.01 70.32 66.73
C MET A 1 -38.77 71.36 65.63
N LYS A 2 -38.92 70.94 64.37
CA LYS A 2 -39.01 71.72 63.11
C LYS A 2 -37.93 72.77 62.80
N ARG A 3 -37.08 72.47 61.79
CA ARG A 3 -36.55 73.48 60.86
C ARG A 3 -36.56 72.94 59.43
N ARG A 4 -37.28 73.66 58.56
CA ARG A 4 -37.33 73.53 57.10
C ARG A 4 -36.07 74.16 56.50
N THR A 5 -35.56 73.62 55.40
CA THR A 5 -34.73 74.36 54.45
C THR A 5 -34.84 73.74 53.05
N PHE A 6 -35.04 74.62 52.07
CA PHE A 6 -35.15 74.41 50.63
C PHE A 6 -33.75 74.30 49.98
N PHE A 7 -33.61 73.49 48.93
CA PHE A 7 -32.61 73.63 47.85
C PHE A 7 -33.26 73.03 46.58
N ALA A 8 -33.68 73.83 45.59
CA ALA A 8 -32.93 74.53 44.54
C ALA A 8 -32.47 73.60 43.40
N SER A 9 -33.18 73.73 42.26
CA SER A 9 -32.96 73.06 40.98
C SER A 9 -31.61 73.38 40.36
N PHE A 10 -31.00 72.39 39.70
CA PHE A 10 -29.97 72.58 38.68
C PHE A 10 -30.32 71.73 37.46
N ALA A 11 -30.65 72.39 36.35
CA ALA A 11 -30.88 71.76 35.05
C ALA A 11 -29.54 71.59 34.33
N ALA A 12 -29.19 70.35 33.97
CA ALA A 12 -28.03 70.03 33.16
C ALA A 12 -28.45 69.78 31.70
N LEU A 13 -27.83 70.54 30.79
CA LEU A 13 -28.02 70.48 29.34
C LEU A 13 -27.33 69.23 28.77
N LEU A 14 -28.07 68.39 28.05
CA LEU A 14 -27.58 67.19 27.37
C LEU A 14 -27.16 67.53 25.92
N VAL A 15 -25.88 67.33 25.60
CA VAL A 15 -25.38 67.36 24.22
C VAL A 15 -25.48 65.94 23.65
N ALA A 16 -26.29 65.77 22.60
CA ALA A 16 -26.43 64.51 21.89
C ALA A 16 -25.24 64.28 20.94
N GLY A 17 -24.41 63.29 21.23
CA GLY A 17 -23.40 62.76 20.30
C GLY A 17 -24.01 61.67 19.43
N THR A 18 -23.95 61.82 18.11
CA THR A 18 -24.35 60.80 17.14
C THR A 18 -23.27 59.71 17.05
N ALA A 19 -23.61 58.50 17.49
CA ALA A 19 -22.76 57.31 17.31
C ALA A 19 -22.89 56.78 15.87
N PHE A 20 -21.79 56.71 15.13
CA PHE A 20 -21.71 55.94 13.89
C PHE A 20 -21.72 54.44 14.24
N ALA A 21 -22.75 53.72 13.79
CA ALA A 21 -22.80 52.27 13.91
C ALA A 21 -21.75 51.63 12.99
N GLN A 22 -20.75 50.97 13.58
CA GLN A 22 -19.86 50.06 12.86
C GLN A 22 -20.61 48.76 12.55
N THR A 23 -20.67 48.37 11.28
CA THR A 23 -21.18 47.06 10.87
C THR A 23 -20.19 45.97 11.30
N PRO A 24 -20.66 44.86 11.90
CA PRO A 24 -19.77 43.76 12.28
C PRO A 24 -19.22 43.07 11.03
N VAL A 25 -17.89 42.89 10.99
CA VAL A 25 -17.21 42.08 9.97
C VAL A 25 -17.63 40.63 10.16
N PRO A 26 -18.04 39.90 9.10
CA PRO A 26 -18.44 38.50 9.24
C PRO A 26 -17.25 37.66 9.70
N THR A 27 -17.42 36.96 10.82
CA THR A 27 -16.49 35.95 11.33
C THR A 27 -16.42 34.81 10.31
N VAL A 28 -15.29 34.67 9.64
CA VAL A 28 -15.01 33.51 8.78
C VAL A 28 -14.73 32.32 9.69
N GLU A 29 -15.63 31.35 9.73
CA GLU A 29 -15.43 30.09 10.46
C GLU A 29 -14.21 29.33 9.88
N PRO A 30 -13.37 28.69 10.71
CA PRO A 30 -12.24 27.92 10.23
C PRO A 30 -12.74 26.73 9.41
N VAL A 31 -12.37 26.69 8.14
CA VAL A 31 -12.66 25.57 7.24
C VAL A 31 -12.07 24.28 7.85
N PRO A 32 -12.85 23.21 8.00
CA PRO A 32 -12.33 21.94 8.53
C PRO A 32 -11.21 21.44 7.61
N ALA A 33 -10.03 21.20 8.18
CA ALA A 33 -8.89 20.63 7.47
C ALA A 33 -9.30 19.26 6.90
N THR A 34 -9.30 19.15 5.57
CA THR A 34 -9.47 17.89 4.86
C THR A 34 -8.35 16.93 5.31
N PRO A 35 -8.64 15.66 5.63
CA PRO A 35 -7.58 14.72 5.98
C PRO A 35 -6.64 14.57 4.78
N VAL A 36 -5.36 14.88 4.98
CA VAL A 36 -4.32 14.67 3.97
C VAL A 36 -4.17 13.16 3.79
N VAL A 37 -4.81 12.61 2.76
CA VAL A 37 -4.62 11.22 2.35
C VAL A 37 -3.16 11.09 1.92
N ALA A 38 -2.38 10.34 2.68
CA ALA A 38 -0.99 10.06 2.32
C ALA A 38 -0.94 9.43 0.92
N PRO A 39 0.01 9.82 0.05
CA PRO A 39 0.11 9.26 -1.28
C PRO A 39 0.31 7.74 -1.22
N ALA A 40 -0.30 7.03 -2.16
CA ALA A 40 -0.21 5.57 -2.25
C ALA A 40 1.27 5.13 -2.40
N PRO A 41 1.74 4.13 -1.63
CA PRO A 41 3.12 3.66 -1.74
C PRO A 41 3.45 3.15 -3.13
N LYS A 42 4.69 3.35 -3.56
CA LYS A 42 5.24 2.89 -4.83
C LYS A 42 6.40 1.93 -4.63
N VAL A 43 6.54 1.00 -5.56
CA VAL A 43 7.62 0.02 -5.62
C VAL A 43 8.22 0.07 -7.01
N PHE A 44 9.53 0.18 -7.09
CA PHE A 44 10.30 0.15 -8.32
C PHE A 44 11.09 -1.15 -8.32
N LEU A 45 10.67 -2.07 -9.19
CA LEU A 45 11.21 -3.41 -9.30
C LEU A 45 12.14 -3.46 -10.52
N THR A 46 13.44 -3.39 -10.29
CA THR A 46 14.44 -3.51 -11.35
C THR A 46 14.71 -4.99 -11.62
N THR A 47 14.56 -5.40 -12.87
CA THR A 47 14.76 -6.77 -13.34
C THR A 47 15.88 -6.83 -14.36
N SER A 48 16.30 -8.03 -14.77
CA SER A 48 17.25 -8.22 -15.87
C SER A 48 16.73 -7.71 -17.23
N MET A 49 15.44 -7.41 -17.38
CA MET A 49 14.84 -6.87 -18.60
C MET A 49 14.45 -5.39 -18.53
N GLY A 50 14.58 -4.75 -17.37
CA GLY A 50 14.15 -3.36 -17.17
C GLY A 50 13.47 -3.13 -15.82
N GLU A 51 13.05 -1.89 -15.57
CA GLU A 51 12.37 -1.48 -14.34
C GLU A 51 10.85 -1.43 -14.52
N ILE A 52 10.12 -1.89 -13.51
CA ILE A 52 8.66 -1.85 -13.43
C ILE A 52 8.27 -1.03 -12.20
N GLU A 53 7.42 -0.01 -12.37
CA GLU A 53 6.83 0.73 -11.26
C GLU A 53 5.46 0.15 -10.92
N ILE A 54 5.26 -0.17 -9.63
CA ILE A 54 4.00 -0.67 -9.08
C ILE A 54 3.52 0.36 -8.05
N THR A 55 2.31 0.89 -8.24
CA THR A 55 1.61 1.65 -7.21
C THR A 55 0.72 0.70 -6.40
N LEU A 56 0.90 0.67 -5.08
CA LEU A 56 0.14 -0.17 -4.16
C LEU A 56 -1.23 0.44 -3.87
N ASP A 57 -2.18 -0.38 -3.44
CA ASP A 57 -3.55 0.03 -3.09
C ASP A 57 -3.82 -0.14 -1.59
N PRO A 58 -3.46 0.86 -0.77
CA PRO A 58 -3.73 0.82 0.67
C PRO A 58 -5.21 1.02 1.01
N VAL A 59 -6.08 1.34 0.04
CA VAL A 59 -7.52 1.54 0.26
C VAL A 59 -8.28 0.24 0.04
N GLY A 60 -8.04 -0.43 -1.09
CA GLY A 60 -8.73 -1.67 -1.46
C GLY A 60 -8.23 -2.91 -0.72
N ALA A 61 -6.91 -2.99 -0.46
CA ALA A 61 -6.27 -4.11 0.22
C ALA A 61 -5.20 -3.63 1.23
N PRO A 62 -5.61 -2.97 2.34
CA PRO A 62 -4.69 -2.32 3.27
C PRO A 62 -3.67 -3.28 3.90
N LYS A 63 -4.07 -4.47 4.35
CA LYS A 63 -3.17 -5.44 4.99
C LYS A 63 -2.21 -6.04 3.97
N THR A 64 -2.71 -6.37 2.79
CA THR A 64 -1.94 -6.97 1.70
C THR A 64 -0.92 -5.97 1.16
N SER A 65 -1.31 -4.72 0.93
CA SER A 65 -0.43 -3.64 0.50
C SER A 65 0.67 -3.35 1.52
N ALA A 66 0.34 -3.26 2.81
CA ALA A 66 1.33 -3.07 3.86
C ALA A 66 2.30 -4.26 3.98
N HIS A 67 1.76 -5.48 3.87
CA HIS A 67 2.54 -6.72 3.88
C HIS A 67 3.53 -6.78 2.72
N MET A 68 3.06 -6.54 1.49
CA MET A 68 3.90 -6.55 0.29
C MET A 68 4.93 -5.43 0.31
N LEU A 69 4.56 -4.22 0.73
CA LEU A 69 5.52 -3.12 0.92
C LEU A 69 6.67 -3.55 1.84
N LYS A 70 6.35 -4.21 2.96
CA LYS A 70 7.35 -4.73 3.90
C LYS A 70 8.23 -5.80 3.25
N MET A 71 7.67 -6.71 2.45
CA MET A 71 8.44 -7.71 1.69
C MET A 71 9.41 -7.08 0.67
N PHE A 72 9.00 -6.01 -0.01
CA PHE A 72 9.90 -5.25 -0.89
C PHE A 72 11.00 -4.55 -0.10
N GLN A 73 10.67 -3.97 1.05
CA GLN A 73 11.61 -3.29 1.93
C GLN A 73 12.63 -4.23 2.60
N THR A 74 12.29 -5.50 2.84
CA THR A 74 13.26 -6.51 3.31
C THR A 74 14.22 -6.99 2.22
N LYS A 75 14.05 -6.50 0.98
CA LYS A 75 14.78 -6.94 -0.21
C LYS A 75 14.59 -8.43 -0.51
N HIS A 76 13.49 -9.04 -0.02
CA HIS A 76 13.20 -10.45 -0.22
C HIS A 76 13.24 -10.83 -1.70
N PHE A 77 12.71 -10.01 -2.62
CA PHE A 77 12.66 -10.41 -4.02
C PHE A 77 13.99 -10.26 -4.78
N ILE A 78 15.05 -9.66 -4.24
CA ILE A 78 16.34 -9.58 -4.96
C ILE A 78 16.89 -11.00 -5.19
N GLY A 79 17.15 -11.35 -6.45
CA GLY A 79 17.53 -12.71 -6.88
C GLY A 79 16.36 -13.67 -7.10
N ALA A 80 15.11 -13.26 -6.83
CA ALA A 80 13.93 -14.05 -7.22
C ALA A 80 13.80 -14.06 -8.74
N SER A 81 13.30 -15.17 -9.27
CA SER A 81 13.02 -15.35 -10.69
C SER A 81 11.53 -15.40 -10.99
N PHE A 82 11.18 -14.93 -12.17
CA PHE A 82 9.86 -15.17 -12.74
C PHE A 82 9.78 -16.61 -13.22
N PHE A 83 8.99 -17.44 -12.54
CA PHE A 83 8.94 -18.88 -12.79
C PHE A 83 7.71 -19.33 -13.60
N ARG A 84 6.74 -18.45 -13.81
CA ARG A 84 5.54 -18.74 -14.61
C ARG A 84 5.14 -17.54 -15.44
N ILE A 85 5.19 -17.71 -16.76
CA ILE A 85 4.74 -16.76 -17.76
C ILE A 85 3.66 -17.46 -18.59
N GLU A 86 2.46 -16.92 -18.55
CA GLU A 86 1.31 -17.43 -19.28
C GLU A 86 0.71 -16.30 -20.12
N PRO A 87 1.11 -16.17 -21.41
CA PRO A 87 0.69 -15.08 -22.26
C PRO A 87 -0.83 -14.94 -22.33
N GLY A 88 -1.32 -13.71 -22.22
CA GLY A 88 -2.76 -13.42 -22.16
C GLY A 88 -3.42 -13.74 -20.82
N PHE A 89 -2.66 -14.19 -19.82
CA PHE A 89 -3.17 -14.45 -18.48
C PHE A 89 -2.34 -13.70 -17.43
N ILE A 90 -1.21 -14.26 -16.98
CA ILE A 90 -0.42 -13.71 -15.87
C ILE A 90 1.09 -13.95 -16.03
N ILE A 91 1.88 -13.12 -15.35
CA ILE A 91 3.32 -13.34 -15.08
C ILE A 91 3.52 -13.39 -13.57
N GLN A 92 4.07 -14.49 -13.06
CA GLN A 92 4.18 -14.75 -11.62
C GLN A 92 5.64 -14.88 -11.17
N ILE A 93 5.89 -14.30 -9.99
CA ILE A 93 7.15 -14.31 -9.25
C ILE A 93 6.87 -14.66 -7.78
N GLY A 94 7.91 -15.05 -7.04
CA GLY A 94 7.80 -15.36 -5.63
C GLY A 94 9.09 -15.93 -5.06
N ASP A 95 8.97 -17.04 -4.35
CA ASP A 95 10.01 -17.61 -3.50
C ASP A 95 11.00 -18.52 -4.23
N LEU A 96 11.24 -18.32 -5.53
CA LEU A 96 12.14 -19.17 -6.31
C LEU A 96 13.29 -18.34 -6.88
N ASP A 97 14.52 -18.85 -6.83
CA ASP A 97 15.67 -18.28 -7.56
C ASP A 97 15.69 -18.75 -9.03
N ALA A 98 16.71 -18.35 -9.79
CA ALA A 98 16.87 -18.71 -11.21
C ALA A 98 17.05 -20.22 -11.45
N GLN A 99 17.33 -21.00 -10.40
CA GLN A 99 17.50 -22.44 -10.42
C GLN A 99 16.30 -23.15 -9.78
N PHE A 100 15.21 -22.42 -9.53
CA PHE A 100 14.00 -22.89 -8.87
C PHE A 100 14.22 -23.41 -7.45
N LYS A 101 15.26 -22.94 -6.76
CA LYS A 101 15.45 -23.22 -5.33
C LYS A 101 14.57 -22.29 -4.51
N GLY A 102 13.94 -22.87 -3.49
CA GLY A 102 13.11 -22.15 -2.54
C GLY A 102 13.88 -21.09 -1.76
N ARG A 103 13.21 -19.95 -1.54
CA ARG A 103 13.68 -18.81 -0.74
C ARG A 103 12.67 -18.58 0.37
N TYR A 104 13.13 -18.38 1.59
CA TYR A 104 12.22 -18.31 2.74
C TYR A 104 11.76 -16.86 2.98
N PRO A 105 10.48 -16.54 2.75
CA PRO A 105 9.94 -15.21 3.05
C PRO A 105 9.99 -14.91 4.56
N PRO A 106 10.38 -13.68 4.97
CA PRO A 106 10.64 -13.35 6.37
C PRO A 106 9.40 -12.98 7.19
N LEU A 107 8.22 -12.93 6.56
CA LEU A 107 6.94 -12.60 7.21
C LEU A 107 6.07 -13.85 7.31
N SER A 108 4.96 -13.80 8.06
CA SER A 108 3.93 -14.84 8.02
C SER A 108 2.94 -14.57 6.87
N PRO A 109 2.12 -15.54 6.45
CA PRO A 109 1.00 -15.30 5.52
C PRO A 109 0.06 -14.18 6.00
N VAL A 110 -0.57 -13.51 5.06
CA VAL A 110 -1.52 -12.41 5.29
C VAL A 110 -2.95 -12.88 5.07
N GLU A 111 -3.89 -12.24 5.76
CA GLU A 111 -5.32 -12.45 5.56
C GLU A 111 -5.74 -12.04 4.14
N LEU A 112 -6.71 -12.78 3.58
CA LEU A 112 -7.25 -12.47 2.26
C LEU A 112 -8.05 -11.15 2.27
N GLU A 113 -7.80 -10.28 1.29
CA GLU A 113 -8.55 -9.03 1.08
C GLU A 113 -9.06 -8.96 -0.36
N THR A 114 -10.30 -9.38 -0.57
CA THR A 114 -10.94 -9.45 -1.90
C THR A 114 -12.27 -8.71 -1.95
N ALA A 115 -12.54 -7.83 -1.00
CA ALA A 115 -13.78 -7.05 -0.97
C ALA A 115 -13.92 -6.07 -2.15
N THR A 116 -12.81 -5.58 -2.70
CA THR A 116 -12.79 -4.58 -3.79
C THR A 116 -11.93 -5.02 -4.98
N ASN A 117 -11.49 -6.28 -5.03
CA ASN A 117 -10.50 -6.73 -6.01
C ASN A 117 -11.08 -6.81 -7.42
N GLN A 118 -10.38 -6.20 -8.38
CA GLN A 118 -10.67 -6.34 -9.81
C GLN A 118 -9.39 -6.67 -10.57
N HIS A 119 -9.38 -7.82 -11.23
CA HIS A 119 -8.27 -8.28 -12.07
C HIS A 119 -8.41 -7.74 -13.49
N PHE A 120 -7.89 -6.53 -13.70
CA PHE A 120 -7.78 -5.89 -15.01
C PHE A 120 -6.34 -5.96 -15.53
N LYS A 121 -6.13 -5.73 -16.84
CA LYS A 121 -4.79 -5.65 -17.43
C LYS A 121 -3.90 -4.64 -16.67
N GLY A 122 -2.80 -5.11 -16.09
CA GLY A 122 -1.87 -4.30 -15.31
C GLY A 122 -2.13 -4.31 -13.80
N ALA A 123 -3.16 -4.98 -13.32
CA ALA A 123 -3.32 -5.27 -11.90
C ALA A 123 -2.17 -6.15 -11.37
N VAL A 124 -1.86 -5.98 -10.10
CA VAL A 124 -0.87 -6.79 -9.38
C VAL A 124 -1.55 -7.41 -8.16
N ALA A 125 -1.49 -8.74 -8.07
CA ALA A 125 -2.23 -9.48 -7.07
C ALA A 125 -1.39 -10.55 -6.37
N LEU A 126 -1.78 -10.86 -5.14
CA LEU A 126 -1.13 -11.83 -4.29
C LEU A 126 -1.60 -13.24 -4.65
N ALA A 127 -0.66 -14.12 -5.01
CA ALA A 127 -0.93 -15.54 -5.18
C ALA A 127 -1.09 -16.21 -3.81
N ARG A 128 -1.92 -17.26 -3.79
CA ARG A 128 -2.17 -18.08 -2.59
C ARG A 128 -2.39 -19.53 -2.98
N GLY A 129 -2.28 -20.42 -2.01
CA GLY A 129 -2.75 -21.80 -2.14
C GLY A 129 -4.24 -21.92 -1.80
N ASP A 130 -4.68 -23.16 -1.58
CA ASP A 130 -6.09 -23.48 -1.37
C ASP A 130 -6.66 -22.86 -0.09
N ALA A 131 -5.88 -22.85 0.99
CA ALA A 131 -6.28 -22.21 2.24
C ALA A 131 -6.45 -20.70 2.04
N THR A 132 -7.57 -20.15 2.54
CA THR A 132 -7.97 -18.75 2.33
C THR A 132 -6.86 -17.75 2.68
N ASN A 133 -6.26 -17.88 3.87
CA ASN A 133 -5.21 -16.98 4.39
C ASN A 133 -3.80 -17.54 4.16
N SER A 134 -3.54 -18.12 2.98
CA SER A 134 -2.23 -18.68 2.62
C SER A 134 -1.37 -17.77 1.74
N GLY A 135 -1.88 -16.60 1.35
CA GLY A 135 -1.12 -15.62 0.58
C GLY A 135 0.09 -15.15 1.37
N HIS A 136 1.28 -15.25 0.78
CA HIS A 136 2.53 -15.10 1.54
C HIS A 136 3.53 -14.14 0.91
N SER A 137 4.04 -14.43 -0.29
CA SER A 137 5.00 -13.56 -0.96
C SER A 137 4.86 -13.57 -2.48
N SER A 138 4.42 -14.71 -3.04
CA SER A 138 4.28 -14.86 -4.47
C SER A 138 3.17 -13.94 -4.98
N PHE A 139 3.46 -13.19 -6.03
CA PHE A 139 2.53 -12.27 -6.66
C PHE A 139 2.65 -12.37 -8.17
N TYR A 140 1.66 -11.81 -8.86
CA TYR A 140 1.62 -11.82 -10.31
C TYR A 140 1.10 -10.51 -10.88
N PHE A 141 1.45 -10.30 -12.14
CA PHE A 141 0.96 -9.22 -13.00
C PHE A 141 -0.11 -9.79 -13.94
N ASP A 142 -1.28 -9.17 -13.97
CA ASP A 142 -2.35 -9.51 -14.90
C ASP A 142 -2.02 -8.96 -16.31
N LEU A 143 -1.89 -9.84 -17.31
CA LEU A 143 -1.59 -9.48 -18.70
C LEU A 143 -2.83 -9.13 -19.52
N ALA A 144 -4.00 -9.47 -19.01
CA ALA A 144 -5.31 -9.24 -19.58
C ALA A 144 -6.34 -9.08 -18.44
N ASP A 145 -7.59 -8.80 -18.80
CA ASP A 145 -8.67 -8.81 -17.82
C ASP A 145 -9.01 -10.26 -17.44
N ASN A 146 -8.86 -10.59 -16.16
CA ASN A 146 -8.97 -11.94 -15.62
C ASN A 146 -10.09 -12.03 -14.58
N PRO A 147 -11.37 -11.80 -14.94
CA PRO A 147 -12.47 -11.75 -13.97
C PRO A 147 -12.71 -13.07 -13.22
N SER A 148 -12.19 -14.20 -13.73
CA SER A 148 -12.20 -15.50 -13.04
C SER A 148 -11.36 -15.54 -11.77
N LEU A 149 -10.44 -14.57 -11.58
CA LEU A 149 -9.62 -14.42 -10.38
C LEU A 149 -10.27 -13.50 -9.32
N ASN A 150 -11.33 -12.77 -9.69
CA ASN A 150 -12.08 -11.95 -8.75
C ASN A 150 -12.75 -12.83 -7.68
N ALA A 151 -13.10 -12.22 -6.54
CA ALA A 151 -13.95 -12.92 -5.58
C ALA A 151 -15.32 -13.25 -6.18
N ASP A 152 -15.87 -14.40 -5.79
CA ASP A 152 -17.26 -14.72 -6.09
C ASP A 152 -18.17 -13.76 -5.30
N PRO A 153 -19.01 -12.93 -5.97
CA PRO A 153 -19.90 -11.99 -5.30
C PRO A 153 -20.97 -12.68 -4.44
N LYS A 154 -21.16 -13.99 -4.57
CA LYS A 154 -22.09 -14.79 -3.76
C LYS A 154 -21.43 -15.45 -2.55
N ALA A 155 -20.09 -15.45 -2.48
CA ALA A 155 -19.36 -16.03 -1.35
C ALA A 155 -19.29 -15.03 -0.18
N PRO A 156 -19.06 -15.50 1.06
CA PRO A 156 -18.76 -14.61 2.17
C PRO A 156 -17.54 -13.72 1.85
N PRO A 157 -17.50 -12.46 2.35
CA PRO A 157 -16.39 -11.54 2.08
C PRO A 157 -15.03 -12.17 2.41
N ASN A 158 -14.02 -11.91 1.59
CA ASN A 158 -12.64 -12.33 1.82
C ASN A 158 -12.45 -13.85 1.97
N THR A 159 -13.25 -14.66 1.28
CA THR A 159 -13.11 -16.14 1.30
C THR A 159 -12.67 -16.75 -0.02
N THR A 160 -12.92 -16.05 -1.14
CA THR A 160 -12.63 -16.50 -2.51
C THR A 160 -11.85 -15.43 -3.29
N GLY A 161 -11.36 -15.79 -4.48
CA GLY A 161 -10.56 -14.91 -5.34
C GLY A 161 -9.12 -14.71 -4.85
N TYR A 162 -8.47 -13.68 -5.40
CA TYR A 162 -7.08 -13.29 -5.09
C TYR A 162 -6.98 -11.78 -4.80
N ALA A 163 -6.21 -11.40 -3.77
CA ALA A 163 -6.13 -10.00 -3.36
C ALA A 163 -5.31 -9.17 -4.35
N VAL A 164 -5.97 -8.28 -5.10
CA VAL A 164 -5.31 -7.22 -5.87
C VAL A 164 -4.80 -6.18 -4.88
N PHE A 165 -3.50 -5.93 -4.86
CA PHE A 165 -2.86 -5.02 -3.90
C PHE A 165 -2.15 -3.85 -4.58
N GLY A 166 -2.23 -3.75 -5.91
CA GLY A 166 -1.63 -2.66 -6.64
C GLY A 166 -1.81 -2.81 -8.14
N ARG A 167 -1.11 -1.95 -8.88
CA ARG A 167 -1.10 -1.95 -10.35
C ARG A 167 0.22 -1.43 -10.88
N VAL A 168 0.57 -1.84 -12.09
CA VAL A 168 1.70 -1.27 -12.83
C VAL A 168 1.34 0.16 -13.25
N THR A 169 2.21 1.12 -12.93
CA THR A 169 2.06 2.53 -13.29
C THR A 169 3.14 3.05 -14.25
N ALA A 170 4.25 2.33 -14.39
CA ALA A 170 5.26 2.54 -15.43
C ALA A 170 6.03 1.24 -15.72
N GLY A 171 6.69 1.14 -16.87
CA GLY A 171 7.42 -0.07 -17.28
C GLY A 171 6.51 -1.18 -17.79
N TRP A 172 5.32 -0.85 -18.32
CA TRP A 172 4.40 -1.84 -18.88
C TRP A 172 4.99 -2.56 -20.11
N GLU A 173 5.77 -1.83 -20.90
CA GLU A 173 6.54 -2.36 -22.03
C GLU A 173 7.52 -3.46 -21.61
N VAL A 174 8.09 -3.39 -20.40
CA VAL A 174 8.95 -4.44 -19.84
C VAL A 174 8.12 -5.69 -19.55
N VAL A 175 6.94 -5.53 -18.92
CA VAL A 175 6.02 -6.64 -18.65
C VAL A 175 5.55 -7.30 -19.95
N GLU A 176 5.22 -6.53 -20.98
CA GLU A 176 4.84 -7.06 -22.30
C GLU A 176 6.01 -7.75 -23.02
N ALA A 177 7.24 -7.27 -22.85
CA ALA A 177 8.43 -7.94 -23.36
C ALA A 177 8.67 -9.28 -22.65
N MET A 178 8.52 -9.33 -21.33
CA MET A 178 8.60 -10.56 -20.55
C MET A 178 7.59 -11.61 -21.04
N ALA A 179 6.36 -11.21 -21.37
CA ALA A 179 5.32 -12.12 -21.86
C ALA A 179 5.70 -12.84 -23.18
N LYS A 180 6.64 -12.27 -23.95
CA LYS A 180 7.03 -12.75 -25.29
C LYS A 180 8.29 -13.61 -25.28
N VAL A 181 8.96 -13.78 -24.14
CA VAL A 181 10.19 -14.58 -24.07
C VAL A 181 9.94 -16.05 -24.34
N GLU A 182 10.96 -16.72 -24.86
CA GLU A 182 10.94 -18.17 -25.02
C GLU A 182 10.85 -18.86 -23.65
N ARG A 183 10.05 -19.92 -23.56
CA ARG A 183 9.82 -20.67 -22.33
C ARG A 183 10.43 -22.06 -22.42
N ALA A 184 11.08 -22.48 -21.35
CA ALA A 184 11.69 -23.80 -21.25
C ALA A 184 10.58 -24.87 -21.20
N PRO A 185 10.71 -25.97 -21.97
CA PRO A 185 9.70 -27.03 -22.00
C PRO A 185 9.56 -27.76 -20.66
N ILE A 186 10.63 -27.77 -19.86
CA ILE A 186 10.70 -28.38 -18.54
C ILE A 186 11.36 -27.42 -17.54
N GLY A 187 11.14 -27.66 -16.25
CA GLY A 187 11.71 -26.87 -15.15
C GLY A 187 10.67 -26.04 -14.41
N GLY A 188 11.01 -25.66 -13.17
CA GLY A 188 10.12 -24.95 -12.27
C GLY A 188 8.88 -25.75 -11.85
N PRO A 189 8.00 -25.15 -11.03
CA PRO A 189 6.76 -25.79 -10.60
C PRO A 189 5.69 -25.87 -11.70
N PHE A 190 5.87 -25.14 -12.81
CA PHE A 190 4.93 -25.08 -13.93
C PHE A 190 5.64 -25.43 -15.24
N PRO A 191 5.60 -26.71 -15.68
CA PRO A 191 6.24 -27.14 -16.92
C PRO A 191 5.80 -26.30 -18.12
N GLY A 192 6.74 -25.88 -18.97
CA GLY A 192 6.47 -25.05 -20.14
C GLY A 192 6.18 -23.56 -19.86
N LYS A 193 6.25 -23.12 -18.59
CA LYS A 193 5.88 -21.74 -18.20
C LYS A 193 7.06 -20.88 -17.76
N ALA A 194 8.19 -21.47 -17.37
CA ALA A 194 9.37 -20.70 -16.98
C ALA A 194 10.14 -20.20 -18.22
N PRO A 195 10.77 -19.01 -18.18
CA PRO A 195 11.59 -18.50 -19.28
C PRO A 195 12.87 -19.35 -19.45
N VAL A 196 13.35 -19.50 -20.69
CA VAL A 196 14.63 -20.19 -20.98
C VAL A 196 15.81 -19.44 -20.35
N VAL A 197 15.83 -18.12 -20.54
CA VAL A 197 16.78 -17.23 -19.87
C VAL A 197 16.09 -16.68 -18.62
N PRO A 198 16.56 -17.00 -17.40
CA PRO A 198 15.90 -16.55 -16.18
C PRO A 198 15.80 -15.03 -16.11
N ILE A 199 14.58 -14.55 -15.90
CA ILE A 199 14.32 -13.14 -15.60
C ILE A 199 14.38 -13.00 -14.09
N VAL A 200 15.33 -12.20 -13.59
CA VAL A 200 15.58 -12.06 -12.16
C VAL A 200 15.43 -10.62 -11.71
N VAL A 201 15.00 -10.42 -10.47
CA VAL A 201 15.00 -9.10 -9.83
C VAL A 201 16.41 -8.77 -9.36
N THR A 202 16.92 -7.62 -9.78
CA THR A 202 18.30 -7.17 -9.49
C THR A 202 18.33 -6.08 -8.42
N ALA A 203 17.31 -5.23 -8.36
CA ALA A 203 17.19 -4.17 -7.35
C ALA A 203 15.73 -3.85 -7.03
N ILE A 204 15.53 -3.28 -5.84
CA ILE A 204 14.21 -2.85 -5.36
C ILE A 204 14.39 -1.49 -4.68
N ARG A 205 13.54 -0.54 -5.07
CA ARG A 205 13.38 0.75 -4.38
C ARG A 205 11.90 0.92 -4.00
N THR A 206 11.65 1.51 -2.84
CA THR A 206 10.28 1.80 -2.38
C THR A 206 10.13 3.27 -2.05
N ASP A 207 8.92 3.79 -2.23
CA ASP A 207 8.47 5.09 -1.75
C ASP A 207 7.19 4.87 -0.93
N PRO A 208 7.20 5.05 0.40
CA PRO A 208 8.31 5.54 1.21
C PRO A 208 9.49 4.56 1.27
N PRO A 209 10.71 5.07 1.53
CA PRO A 209 11.89 4.23 1.73
C PRO A 209 11.72 3.34 2.98
N PRO A 210 12.47 2.23 3.07
CA PRO A 210 12.42 1.35 4.23
C PRO A 210 12.71 2.13 5.52
N PRO A 211 11.99 1.85 6.62
CA PRO A 211 12.26 2.49 7.90
C PRO A 211 13.70 2.22 8.34
N LYS A 212 14.38 3.24 8.89
CA LYS A 212 15.74 3.10 9.40
C LYS A 212 15.78 1.98 10.45
N PRO A 213 16.82 1.13 10.47
CA PRO A 213 16.95 0.09 11.48
C PRO A 213 16.85 0.71 12.88
N LYS A 214 15.93 0.20 13.71
CA LYS A 214 15.86 0.62 15.11
C LYS A 214 17.18 0.22 15.78
N PRO A 215 17.85 1.12 16.54
CA PRO A 215 19.07 0.76 17.26
C PRO A 215 18.82 -0.50 18.11
N PRO A 216 19.77 -1.44 18.18
CA PRO A 216 19.60 -2.65 18.96
C PRO A 216 19.23 -2.25 20.40
N ALA A 217 18.15 -2.82 20.92
CA ALA A 217 17.76 -2.61 22.30
C ALA A 217 18.96 -2.98 23.19
N LYS A 218 19.42 -2.02 24.02
CA LYS A 218 20.51 -2.27 24.97
C LYS A 218 20.19 -3.55 25.73
N ALA A 219 21.05 -4.56 25.61
CA ALA A 219 20.89 -5.82 26.29
C ALA A 219 20.68 -5.56 27.79
N ALA A 220 19.55 -6.03 28.33
CA ALA A 220 19.32 -5.98 29.76
C ALA A 220 20.47 -6.70 30.49
N PRO A 221 21.04 -6.12 31.56
CA PRO A 221 22.15 -6.74 32.27
C PRO A 221 21.69 -8.10 32.80
N LYS A 222 22.41 -9.16 32.42
CA LYS A 222 22.19 -10.52 32.92
C LYS A 222 22.26 -10.49 34.45
N ALA A 223 21.15 -10.81 35.12
CA ALA A 223 21.11 -10.96 36.56
C ALA A 223 22.11 -12.06 36.97
N LYS A 224 23.15 -11.68 37.72
CA LYS A 224 24.10 -12.61 38.34
C LYS A 224 23.33 -13.46 39.36
N LYS A 225 23.17 -14.76 39.10
CA LYS A 225 22.78 -15.75 40.13
C LYS A 225 23.88 -15.78 41.20
N LYS A 226 23.58 -15.30 42.41
CA LYS A 226 24.40 -15.55 43.60
C LYS A 226 24.30 -17.05 43.93
N ARG A 227 25.45 -17.70 44.11
CA ARG A 227 25.58 -19.04 44.70
C ARG A 227 25.56 -18.92 46.21
#